data_AF-A0A3N5VFI6-F1
#
_entry.id   AF-A0A3N5VFI6-F1
#
_cell.length_a   1.000
_cell.length_b   1.000
_cell.length_c   1.000
_cell.angle_alpha   90.00
_cell.angle_beta   90.00
_cell.angle_gamma   90.00
#
_symmetry.space_group_name_H-M   'P 1'
#
loop_
_entity.id
_entity.type
_entity.pdbx_description
1 polymer ?
#
loop_
_entity_poly.entity_id
_entity_poly.type
_entity_poly.pdbx_seq_one_letter_code
_entity_poly.pdbx_strand_id
1 'polypeptide(L)'
;MSEEIEGHLGMGRHVSLRQLFNAAPLQTVMDDLVLFEGQIESIETAIGPEGETVELTARDFSAVLEHMTVYGQHVDACTGGTIFLSGLETAFNPGGKGNAGTEPAVANGQTCTVFSAEAAGARAWRLAEVIEYLLKAHLPAGRLHWPGIEQLLALTEARAARDLDVTGLSLLEALHHCCDWAGLQFRFVPRSIQTGPRQAVVFYRNGRGRVIELNCQPVGQPLSLSRTSIGALHSRRDVYPLTHRYIGQGDFKVYEATFELVKAWDPALEGVNYYTFCPSANPEFHKVRDVYRRWCLNEAGDYSREPYNRGLPCDLTGIFEGGSYVRRRRRFWPTLSTDSQGRPLGYSLEVSYDDGLNWWQYFHAFNNLLDECGIWLSSDQLDVDIWVAVLKGVLRFRVTAAVVSDERLTCTVANGPVGSTAPVIDHVLTLPRRFQYRKVSPHSVLAGTEGFGKPNEVDDTAALYEFVRRHASASEAIIEITDLQTPALALHFEPGDRVTSGPDSRDLLSCRRDNRSLVWIDHVRMDFKSQCTHLGLIRQRPWSE
;
A
#
# COMPACT_ATOMS: atom_id res chain seq x y z
N MET A 1 22.96 -21.99 41.68
CA MET A 1 21.80 -22.37 40.85
C MET A 1 21.67 -21.48 39.63
N SER A 2 21.75 -20.15 39.71
CA SER A 2 21.57 -19.32 38.49
C SER A 2 22.63 -19.57 37.42
N GLU A 3 23.91 -19.75 37.79
CA GLU A 3 24.96 -20.14 36.83
C GLU A 3 24.65 -21.45 36.09
N GLU A 4 24.00 -22.43 36.73
CA GLU A 4 23.60 -23.69 36.08
C GLU A 4 22.39 -23.51 35.17
N ILE A 5 21.43 -22.66 35.57
CA ILE A 5 20.25 -22.35 34.77
C ILE A 5 20.65 -21.62 33.48
N GLU A 6 21.53 -20.62 33.57
CA GLU A 6 22.04 -19.89 32.39
C GLU A 6 22.80 -20.81 31.43
N GLY A 7 23.56 -21.79 31.95
CA GLY A 7 24.25 -22.79 31.14
C GLY A 7 23.30 -23.66 30.29
N HIS A 8 22.08 -23.91 30.79
CA HIS A 8 21.08 -24.71 30.11
C HIS A 8 20.06 -23.89 29.30
N LEU A 9 19.78 -22.65 29.70
CA LEU A 9 18.70 -21.80 29.20
C LEU A 9 19.21 -20.49 28.57
N GLY A 10 20.40 -20.47 27.98
CA GLY A 10 20.94 -19.29 27.32
C GLY A 10 20.05 -18.72 26.20
N MET A 11 20.22 -17.43 25.89
CA MET A 11 19.52 -16.75 24.79
C MET A 11 19.67 -17.51 23.46
N GLY A 12 18.59 -17.55 22.66
CA GLY A 12 18.49 -18.29 21.41
C GLY A 12 18.30 -19.81 21.59
N ARG A 13 18.36 -20.33 22.82
CA ARG A 13 18.02 -21.74 23.09
C ARG A 13 16.54 -21.98 22.86
N HIS A 14 16.26 -23.12 22.28
CA HIS A 14 14.91 -23.58 22.05
C HIS A 14 14.26 -24.02 23.36
N VAL A 15 13.02 -23.60 23.59
CA VAL A 15 12.20 -23.99 24.74
C VAL A 15 10.83 -24.48 24.29
N SER A 16 10.31 -25.49 24.98
CA SER A 16 9.02 -26.13 24.73
C SER A 16 8.24 -26.17 26.03
N LEU A 17 7.00 -25.68 26.03
CA LEU A 17 6.08 -25.85 27.16
C LEU A 17 5.14 -27.00 26.83
N ARG A 18 5.11 -28.02 27.68
CA ARG A 18 4.34 -29.25 27.48
C ARG A 18 3.40 -29.49 28.66
N GLN A 19 2.18 -29.87 28.37
CA GLN A 19 1.25 -30.41 29.35
C GLN A 19 1.29 -31.93 29.30
N LEU A 20 1.60 -32.54 30.43
CA LEU A 20 1.55 -33.99 30.58
C LEU A 20 0.14 -34.40 31.00
N PHE A 21 -0.41 -35.44 30.36
CA PHE A 21 -1.71 -35.98 30.70
C PHE A 21 -1.73 -37.51 30.59
N ASN A 22 -2.69 -38.14 31.26
CA ASN A 22 -2.90 -39.59 31.16
C ASN A 22 -3.69 -39.89 29.89
N ALA A 23 -3.07 -40.51 28.89
CA ALA A 23 -3.72 -40.82 27.62
C ALA A 23 -4.84 -41.85 27.73
N ALA A 24 -4.79 -42.72 28.74
CA ALA A 24 -5.82 -43.72 28.99
C ALA A 24 -6.22 -43.74 30.47
N PRO A 25 -7.53 -43.77 30.80
CA PRO A 25 -7.99 -44.01 32.16
C PRO A 25 -7.39 -45.33 32.69
N LEU A 26 -6.84 -45.31 33.90
CA LEU A 26 -6.26 -46.47 34.61
C LEU A 26 -4.90 -47.01 34.11
N GLN A 27 -4.31 -46.45 33.05
CA GLN A 27 -2.95 -46.80 32.61
C GLN A 27 -1.99 -45.63 32.88
N THR A 28 -0.79 -45.93 33.39
CA THR A 28 0.34 -44.98 33.56
C THR A 28 1.01 -44.62 32.24
N VAL A 29 0.25 -44.58 31.13
CA VAL A 29 0.76 -44.08 29.84
C VAL A 29 0.61 -42.56 29.86
N MET A 30 1.73 -41.89 30.14
CA MET A 30 1.84 -40.45 30.03
C MET A 30 2.00 -40.08 28.55
N ASP A 31 1.17 -39.15 28.11
CA ASP A 31 1.28 -38.50 26.81
C ASP A 31 1.44 -37.00 27.05
N ASP A 32 1.86 -36.27 26.01
CA ASP A 32 2.18 -34.86 26.13
C ASP A 32 1.58 -34.00 25.03
N LEU A 33 1.05 -32.85 25.44
CA LEU A 33 0.53 -31.83 24.54
C LEU A 33 1.47 -30.64 24.56
N VAL A 34 2.07 -30.34 23.41
CA VAL A 34 2.92 -29.16 23.25
C VAL A 34 2.05 -27.90 23.20
N LEU A 35 2.20 -27.03 24.19
CA LEU A 35 1.44 -25.77 24.31
C LEU A 35 2.18 -24.58 23.71
N PHE A 36 3.51 -24.61 23.77
CA PHE A 36 4.36 -23.55 23.21
C PHE A 36 5.66 -24.15 22.69
N GLU A 37 6.15 -23.59 21.60
CA GLU A 37 7.49 -23.84 21.05
C GLU A 37 8.09 -22.49 20.70
N GLY A 38 9.34 -22.26 21.06
CA GLY A 38 9.98 -20.97 20.84
C GLY A 38 11.45 -20.94 21.20
N GLN A 39 12.00 -19.73 21.26
CA GLN A 39 13.37 -19.46 21.65
C GLN A 39 13.40 -18.46 22.80
N ILE A 40 14.34 -18.65 23.72
CA ILE A 40 14.58 -17.72 24.82
C ILE A 40 15.16 -16.43 24.23
N GLU A 41 14.45 -15.32 24.41
CA GLU A 41 14.83 -14.00 23.92
C GLU A 41 15.59 -13.24 24.99
N SER A 42 15.12 -13.26 26.23
CA SER A 42 15.78 -12.61 27.36
C SER A 42 15.72 -13.45 28.64
N ILE A 43 16.69 -13.20 29.51
CA ILE A 43 16.82 -13.77 30.84
C ILE A 43 17.07 -12.60 31.79
N GLU A 44 16.19 -12.41 32.75
CA GLU A 44 16.32 -11.36 33.76
C GLU A 44 16.46 -12.00 35.13
N THR A 45 17.56 -11.67 35.84
CA THR A 45 17.81 -12.18 37.19
C THR A 45 17.72 -11.02 38.17
N ALA A 46 16.81 -11.12 39.13
CA ALA A 46 16.66 -10.15 40.22
C ALA A 46 16.91 -10.83 41.56
N ILE A 47 17.72 -10.20 42.42
CA ILE A 47 17.99 -10.67 43.78
C ILE A 47 17.25 -9.76 44.75
N GLY A 48 16.24 -10.30 45.42
CA GLY A 48 15.42 -9.60 46.39
C GLY A 48 15.49 -10.20 47.80
N PRO A 49 14.79 -9.59 48.78
CA PRO A 49 14.70 -10.12 50.14
C PRO A 49 14.01 -11.50 50.21
N GLU A 50 13.22 -11.86 49.20
CA GLU A 50 12.56 -13.17 49.07
C GLU A 50 13.45 -14.22 48.36
N GLY A 51 14.67 -13.84 47.96
CA GLY A 51 15.61 -14.70 47.25
C GLY A 51 15.90 -14.23 45.82
N GLU A 52 16.56 -15.10 45.06
CA GLU A 52 16.88 -14.88 43.65
C GLU A 52 15.69 -15.34 42.78
N THR A 53 15.20 -14.45 41.92
CA THR A 53 14.17 -14.72 40.92
C THR A 53 14.77 -14.61 39.53
N VAL A 54 14.59 -15.65 38.71
CA VAL A 54 14.99 -15.67 37.30
C VAL A 54 13.73 -15.68 36.44
N GLU A 55 13.56 -14.66 35.60
CA GLU A 55 12.50 -14.54 34.61
C GLU A 55 13.05 -14.86 33.22
N LEU A 56 12.34 -15.73 32.50
CA LEU A 56 12.70 -16.15 31.16
C LEU A 56 11.61 -15.69 30.21
N THR A 57 11.95 -14.83 29.26
CA THR A 57 11.04 -14.46 28.18
C THR A 57 11.41 -15.23 26.93
N ALA A 58 10.45 -15.96 26.39
CA ALA A 58 10.59 -16.72 25.17
C ALA A 58 9.53 -16.29 24.15
N ARG A 59 9.94 -16.21 22.89
CA ARG A 59 9.07 -15.89 21.77
C ARG A 59 8.98 -17.07 20.82
N ASP A 60 7.85 -17.17 20.14
CA ASP A 60 7.64 -18.17 19.11
C ASP A 60 8.52 -17.88 17.87
N PHE A 61 8.22 -18.52 16.74
CA PHE A 61 9.00 -18.34 15.52
C PHE A 61 8.98 -16.89 14.98
N SER A 62 8.14 -16.00 15.50
CA SER A 62 8.12 -14.57 15.14
C SER A 62 9.47 -13.90 15.35
N ALA A 63 10.18 -14.21 16.45
CA ALA A 63 11.50 -13.61 16.73
C ALA A 63 12.53 -13.95 15.64
N VAL A 64 12.44 -15.16 15.07
CA VAL A 64 13.33 -15.57 13.96
C VAL A 64 13.01 -14.78 12.69
N LEU A 65 11.73 -14.56 12.38
CA LEU A 65 11.32 -13.82 11.19
C LEU A 65 11.63 -12.31 11.30
N GLU A 66 11.57 -11.75 12.51
CA GLU A 66 11.89 -10.35 12.78
C GLU A 66 13.35 -10.00 12.44
N HIS A 67 14.26 -10.97 12.55
CA HIS A 67 15.67 -10.81 12.19
C HIS A 67 16.01 -11.14 10.72
N MET A 68 15.03 -11.50 9.90
CA MET A 68 15.24 -11.80 8.48
C MET A 68 14.81 -10.62 7.61
N THR A 69 15.75 -9.88 7.02
CA THR A 69 15.42 -8.77 6.12
C THR A 69 15.04 -9.29 4.72
N VAL A 70 13.97 -8.73 4.16
CA VAL A 70 13.53 -8.97 2.78
C VAL A 70 14.30 -8.06 1.82
N TYR A 71 15.03 -8.65 0.87
CA TYR A 71 15.75 -7.92 -0.17
C TYR A 71 15.97 -8.80 -1.41
N GLY A 72 16.17 -8.17 -2.55
CA GLY A 72 16.45 -8.85 -3.80
C GLY A 72 15.26 -9.58 -4.41
N GLN A 73 15.50 -10.21 -5.54
CA GLN A 73 14.49 -10.95 -6.31
C GLN A 73 15.08 -12.26 -6.84
N HIS A 74 14.34 -13.36 -6.74
CA HIS A 74 14.58 -14.50 -7.62
C HIS A 74 13.93 -14.21 -8.97
N VAL A 75 14.71 -14.31 -10.04
CA VAL A 75 14.28 -14.11 -11.42
C VAL A 75 14.50 -15.40 -12.21
N ASP A 76 13.55 -15.73 -13.09
CA ASP A 76 13.71 -16.86 -14.01
C ASP A 76 14.82 -16.56 -15.04
N ALA A 77 15.81 -17.46 -15.13
CA ALA A 77 16.89 -17.37 -16.08
C ALA A 77 16.49 -18.11 -17.36
N CYS A 78 16.77 -17.52 -18.52
CA CYS A 78 16.45 -18.09 -19.83
C CYS A 78 17.01 -19.52 -20.05
N THR A 79 17.95 -19.97 -19.22
CA THR A 79 18.56 -21.31 -19.26
C THR A 79 17.85 -22.35 -18.39
N GLY A 80 16.67 -22.07 -17.85
CA GLY A 80 15.86 -23.04 -17.09
C GLY A 80 16.25 -23.17 -15.62
N GLY A 81 16.61 -22.06 -14.96
CA GLY A 81 16.93 -22.01 -13.53
C GLY A 81 16.59 -20.64 -12.95
N THR A 82 16.76 -20.43 -11.65
CA THR A 82 16.54 -19.11 -11.04
C THR A 82 17.85 -18.45 -10.64
N ILE A 83 17.93 -17.13 -10.81
CA ILE A 83 19.06 -16.31 -10.34
C ILE A 83 18.53 -15.36 -9.26
N PHE A 84 19.25 -15.25 -8.14
CA PHE A 84 18.94 -14.28 -7.10
C PHE A 84 19.69 -12.97 -7.35
N LEU A 85 18.95 -11.88 -7.50
CA LEU A 85 19.47 -10.53 -7.74
C LEU A 85 19.31 -9.69 -6.47
N SER A 86 20.35 -9.65 -5.63
CA SER A 86 20.32 -9.00 -4.31
C SER A 86 20.19 -7.48 -4.34
N GLY A 87 20.51 -6.83 -5.47
CA GLY A 87 20.45 -5.37 -5.63
C GLY A 87 19.11 -4.81 -6.11
N LEU A 88 18.10 -5.66 -6.34
CA LEU A 88 16.78 -5.23 -6.80
C LEU A 88 15.81 -5.05 -5.62
N GLU A 89 14.90 -4.08 -5.75
CA GLU A 89 13.80 -3.86 -4.82
C GLU A 89 12.82 -5.05 -4.86
N THR A 90 12.35 -5.52 -3.71
CA THR A 90 11.33 -6.58 -3.62
C THR A 90 9.93 -5.97 -3.69
N ALA A 91 9.61 -5.39 -4.84
CA ALA A 91 8.33 -4.73 -5.12
C ALA A 91 7.42 -5.56 -6.03
N PHE A 92 6.23 -5.91 -5.54
CA PHE A 92 5.23 -6.70 -6.26
C PHE A 92 4.21 -5.81 -6.96
N ASN A 93 4.09 -6.03 -8.27
CA ASN A 93 3.22 -5.29 -9.19
C ASN A 93 3.36 -3.75 -9.12
N PRO A 94 4.57 -3.18 -9.33
CA PRO A 94 4.80 -1.74 -9.24
C PRO A 94 4.08 -0.97 -10.37
N GLY A 95 3.46 0.15 -10.02
CA GLY A 95 2.53 0.88 -10.89
C GLY A 95 1.32 0.07 -11.32
N GLY A 96 0.91 -0.94 -10.54
CA GLY A 96 -0.11 -1.92 -10.90
C GLY A 96 0.26 -2.84 -12.08
N LYS A 97 1.50 -2.79 -12.58
CA LYS A 97 1.96 -3.62 -13.70
C LYS A 97 2.47 -4.95 -13.18
N GLY A 98 2.01 -6.05 -13.79
CA GLY A 98 2.47 -7.38 -13.42
C GLY A 98 3.99 -7.55 -13.60
N ASN A 99 4.65 -8.16 -12.62
CA ASN A 99 6.06 -8.54 -12.69
C ASN A 99 6.32 -9.99 -12.20
N ALA A 100 5.28 -10.82 -12.12
CA ALA A 100 5.41 -12.25 -11.82
C ALA A 100 5.69 -13.04 -13.10
N GLY A 101 6.52 -14.07 -12.98
CA GLY A 101 6.68 -15.11 -14.00
C GLY A 101 5.36 -15.85 -14.25
N THR A 102 5.17 -16.31 -15.49
CA THR A 102 3.99 -17.07 -15.89
C THR A 102 4.01 -18.49 -15.32
N GLU A 103 5.18 -19.10 -15.26
CA GLU A 103 5.39 -20.45 -14.75
C GLU A 103 6.14 -20.44 -13.40
N PRO A 104 5.82 -21.36 -12.48
CA PRO A 104 6.61 -21.55 -11.27
C PRO A 104 8.02 -22.03 -11.59
N ALA A 105 9.01 -21.52 -10.87
CA ALA A 105 10.41 -21.93 -10.98
C ALA A 105 10.93 -22.46 -9.64
N VAL A 106 12.07 -23.16 -9.66
CA VAL A 106 12.70 -23.68 -8.44
C VAL A 106 13.64 -22.62 -7.86
N ALA A 107 13.31 -22.08 -6.70
CA ALA A 107 14.13 -21.18 -5.91
C ALA A 107 14.48 -21.85 -4.57
N ASN A 108 15.77 -21.90 -4.21
CA ASN A 108 16.25 -22.55 -2.98
C ASN A 108 15.76 -24.01 -2.80
N GLY A 109 15.64 -24.75 -3.91
CA GLY A 109 15.15 -26.13 -3.91
C GLY A 109 13.63 -26.26 -3.72
N GLN A 110 12.87 -25.17 -3.75
CA GLN A 110 11.42 -25.15 -3.63
C GLN A 110 10.79 -24.52 -4.86
N THR A 111 9.72 -25.12 -5.39
CA THR A 111 8.97 -24.54 -6.51
C THR A 111 8.08 -23.40 -6.02
N CYS A 112 8.22 -22.21 -6.60
CA CYS A 112 7.35 -21.05 -6.33
C CYS A 112 7.22 -20.14 -7.56
N THR A 113 6.28 -19.21 -7.53
CA THR A 113 6.26 -18.11 -8.50
C THR A 113 7.46 -17.20 -8.23
N VAL A 114 8.17 -16.78 -9.27
CA VAL A 114 9.34 -15.89 -9.19
C VAL A 114 9.10 -14.61 -10.01
N PHE A 115 10.02 -13.64 -9.93
CA PHE A 115 9.93 -12.43 -10.75
C PHE A 115 10.25 -12.72 -12.22
N SER A 116 9.56 -12.05 -13.12
CA SER A 116 9.84 -12.13 -14.56
C SER A 116 11.04 -11.26 -14.93
N ALA A 117 11.97 -11.80 -15.73
CA ALA A 117 13.06 -11.01 -16.33
C ALA A 117 12.55 -10.04 -17.39
N GLU A 118 11.45 -10.40 -18.06
CA GLU A 118 10.86 -9.64 -19.16
C GLU A 118 9.52 -9.02 -18.73
N ALA A 119 9.36 -7.72 -18.98
CA ALA A 119 8.09 -7.04 -18.72
C ALA A 119 6.98 -7.50 -19.70
N ALA A 120 7.37 -7.93 -20.91
CA ALA A 120 6.44 -8.44 -21.91
C ALA A 120 6.01 -9.87 -21.55
N GLY A 121 4.79 -10.03 -21.03
CA GLY A 121 4.23 -11.33 -20.64
C GLY A 121 4.22 -11.60 -19.13
N ALA A 122 4.80 -10.71 -18.33
CA ALA A 122 4.68 -10.80 -16.88
C ALA A 122 3.21 -10.64 -16.44
N ARG A 123 2.79 -11.47 -15.48
CA ARG A 123 1.43 -11.42 -14.91
C ARG A 123 1.44 -10.70 -13.57
N ALA A 124 0.25 -10.34 -13.08
CA ALA A 124 0.12 -9.78 -11.74
C ALA A 124 0.34 -10.87 -10.67
N TRP A 125 1.16 -10.56 -9.66
CA TRP A 125 1.24 -11.32 -8.41
C TRP A 125 -0.11 -11.33 -7.69
N ARG A 126 -0.47 -12.49 -7.12
CA ARG A 126 -1.55 -12.63 -6.14
C ARG A 126 -0.98 -12.60 -4.72
N LEU A 127 -1.75 -12.12 -3.75
CA LEU A 127 -1.30 -12.04 -2.35
C LEU A 127 -0.86 -13.41 -1.79
N ALA A 128 -1.54 -14.50 -2.18
CA ALA A 128 -1.13 -15.86 -1.83
C ALA A 128 0.27 -16.21 -2.35
N GLU A 129 0.57 -15.81 -3.59
CA GLU A 129 1.86 -16.06 -4.23
C GLU A 129 2.95 -15.20 -3.61
N VAL A 130 2.63 -13.96 -3.21
CA VAL A 130 3.55 -13.10 -2.47
C VAL A 130 3.90 -13.72 -1.12
N ILE A 131 2.91 -14.16 -0.34
CA ILE A 131 3.15 -14.82 0.96
C ILE A 131 4.00 -16.07 0.77
N GLU A 132 3.68 -16.91 -0.22
CA GLU A 132 4.44 -18.11 -0.52
C GLU A 132 5.88 -17.78 -0.95
N TYR A 133 6.07 -16.78 -1.83
CA TYR A 133 7.38 -16.33 -2.27
C TYR A 133 8.21 -15.85 -1.08
N LEU A 134 7.66 -14.99 -0.23
CA LEU A 134 8.37 -14.46 0.94
C LEU A 134 8.84 -15.58 1.87
N LEU A 135 7.98 -16.57 2.12
CA LEU A 135 8.34 -17.73 2.94
C LEU A 135 9.39 -18.61 2.26
N LYS A 136 9.25 -18.95 0.97
CA LYS A 136 10.19 -19.86 0.27
C LYS A 136 11.53 -19.22 -0.09
N ALA A 137 11.54 -17.93 -0.42
CA ALA A 137 12.75 -17.22 -0.83
C ALA A 137 13.66 -16.89 0.37
N HIS A 138 13.08 -16.54 1.52
CA HIS A 138 13.84 -16.05 2.67
C HIS A 138 13.96 -17.05 3.82
N LEU A 139 13.07 -18.04 3.93
CA LEU A 139 13.13 -19.02 5.02
C LEU A 139 13.77 -20.33 4.57
N PRO A 140 14.77 -20.86 5.31
CA PRO A 140 15.33 -22.17 4.99
C PRO A 140 14.27 -23.28 5.06
N ALA A 141 14.31 -24.18 4.08
CA ALA A 141 13.37 -25.30 4.00
C ALA A 141 13.36 -26.15 5.28
N GLY A 142 12.16 -26.54 5.73
CA GLY A 142 11.97 -27.42 6.88
C GLY A 142 12.05 -26.75 8.26
N ARG A 143 12.25 -25.43 8.34
CA ARG A 143 12.26 -24.68 9.62
C ARG A 143 10.87 -24.39 10.17
N LEU A 144 9.92 -24.11 9.29
CA LEU A 144 8.53 -23.78 9.62
C LEU A 144 7.61 -24.53 8.67
N HIS A 145 6.43 -24.91 9.13
CA HIS A 145 5.35 -25.37 8.25
C HIS A 145 4.43 -24.21 7.90
N TRP A 146 3.95 -24.16 6.66
CA TRP A 146 2.96 -23.19 6.24
C TRP A 146 1.95 -23.83 5.29
N PRO A 147 0.76 -23.21 5.12
CA PRO A 147 -0.25 -23.68 4.18
C PRO A 147 0.28 -23.78 2.74
N GLY A 148 -0.23 -24.76 1.98
CA GLY A 148 0.03 -24.82 0.54
C GLY A 148 -0.63 -23.66 -0.22
N ILE A 149 -0.16 -23.41 -1.44
CA ILE A 149 -0.63 -22.27 -2.26
C ILE A 149 -2.15 -22.27 -2.47
N GLU A 150 -2.79 -23.43 -2.65
CA GLU A 150 -4.25 -23.54 -2.81
C GLU A 150 -5.00 -23.02 -1.58
N GLN A 151 -4.52 -23.33 -0.38
CA GLN A 151 -5.12 -22.85 0.86
C GLN A 151 -4.91 -21.34 1.02
N LEU A 152 -3.73 -20.83 0.67
CA LEU A 152 -3.47 -19.39 0.66
C LEU A 152 -4.35 -18.66 -0.38
N LEU A 153 -4.57 -19.24 -1.57
CA LEU A 153 -5.46 -18.69 -2.59
C LEU A 153 -6.91 -18.63 -2.09
N ALA A 154 -7.39 -19.66 -1.41
CA ALA A 154 -8.72 -19.65 -0.80
C ALA A 154 -8.84 -18.59 0.30
N LEU A 155 -7.83 -18.46 1.18
CA LEU A 155 -7.82 -17.47 2.25
C LEU A 155 -7.69 -16.03 1.74
N THR A 156 -6.96 -15.82 0.66
CA THR A 156 -6.75 -14.49 0.05
C THR A 156 -7.77 -14.16 -1.04
N GLU A 157 -8.72 -15.07 -1.34
CA GLU A 157 -9.68 -14.97 -2.46
C GLU A 157 -9.00 -14.69 -3.80
N ALA A 158 -7.79 -15.24 -4.00
CA ALA A 158 -6.97 -15.02 -5.20
C ALA A 158 -6.75 -13.54 -5.56
N ARG A 159 -6.81 -12.63 -4.58
CA ARG A 159 -6.65 -11.19 -4.79
C ARG A 159 -5.25 -10.87 -5.34
N ALA A 160 -5.21 -9.98 -6.33
CA ALA A 160 -3.96 -9.44 -6.84
C ALA A 160 -3.30 -8.54 -5.78
N ALA A 161 -1.99 -8.69 -5.60
CA ALA A 161 -1.17 -7.67 -4.96
C ALA A 161 -1.12 -6.43 -5.87
N ARG A 162 -0.91 -5.23 -5.32
CA ARG A 162 -0.78 -4.03 -6.14
C ARG A 162 0.16 -3.06 -5.44
N ASP A 163 1.23 -2.65 -6.09
CA ASP A 163 2.17 -1.66 -5.54
C ASP A 163 2.66 -2.05 -4.14
N LEU A 164 2.89 -3.35 -3.90
CA LEU A 164 3.30 -3.86 -2.61
C LEU A 164 4.83 -3.93 -2.58
N ASP A 165 5.44 -2.91 -1.99
CA ASP A 165 6.87 -2.87 -1.74
C ASP A 165 7.17 -3.28 -0.30
N VAL A 166 7.98 -4.31 -0.15
CA VAL A 166 8.42 -4.85 1.15
C VAL A 166 9.95 -4.82 1.28
N THR A 167 10.63 -4.05 0.42
CA THR A 167 12.08 -3.94 0.43
C THR A 167 12.59 -3.40 1.75
N GLY A 168 13.54 -4.11 2.36
CA GLY A 168 14.18 -3.69 3.61
C GLY A 168 13.36 -3.95 4.87
N LEU A 169 12.10 -4.41 4.76
CA LEU A 169 11.30 -4.84 5.91
C LEU A 169 11.84 -6.16 6.46
N SER A 170 11.59 -6.43 7.75
CA SER A 170 11.71 -7.81 8.25
C SER A 170 10.66 -8.71 7.57
N LEU A 171 10.93 -10.01 7.51
CA LEU A 171 10.01 -10.99 6.94
C LEU A 171 8.70 -11.03 7.74
N LEU A 172 8.76 -10.78 9.05
CA LEU A 172 7.58 -10.64 9.90
C LEU A 172 6.72 -9.45 9.48
N GLU A 173 7.32 -8.26 9.34
CA GLU A 173 6.61 -7.04 8.90
C GLU A 173 6.08 -7.17 7.47
N ALA A 174 6.85 -7.77 6.56
CA ALA A 174 6.43 -8.03 5.19
C ALA A 174 5.20 -8.95 5.15
N LEU A 175 5.15 -9.99 5.98
CA LEU A 175 3.98 -10.86 6.12
C LEU A 175 2.79 -10.12 6.74
N HIS A 176 2.99 -9.29 7.76
CA HIS A 176 1.91 -8.43 8.30
C HIS A 176 1.36 -7.50 7.22
N HIS A 177 2.22 -6.83 6.45
CA HIS A 177 1.80 -6.02 5.31
C HIS A 177 0.96 -6.83 4.30
N CYS A 178 1.38 -8.05 3.94
CA CYS A 178 0.60 -8.91 3.05
C CYS A 178 -0.76 -9.30 3.65
N CYS A 179 -0.78 -9.61 4.94
CA CYS A 179 -1.97 -10.02 5.68
C CYS A 179 -2.98 -8.88 5.84
N ASP A 180 -2.53 -7.67 6.18
CA ASP A 180 -3.39 -6.48 6.27
C ASP A 180 -4.11 -6.22 4.94
N TRP A 181 -3.39 -6.37 3.83
CA TRP A 181 -3.94 -6.28 2.48
C TRP A 181 -4.97 -7.37 2.16
N ALA A 182 -4.74 -8.57 2.66
CA ALA A 182 -5.64 -9.71 2.49
C ALA A 182 -6.81 -9.71 3.49
N GLY A 183 -6.80 -8.83 4.51
CA GLY A 183 -7.70 -8.90 5.65
C GLY A 183 -7.49 -10.18 6.48
N LEU A 184 -6.25 -10.65 6.55
CA LEU A 184 -5.82 -11.83 7.29
C LEU A 184 -5.05 -11.42 8.55
N GLN A 185 -4.93 -12.37 9.47
CA GLN A 185 -3.99 -12.38 10.56
C GLN A 185 -3.23 -13.71 10.53
N PHE A 186 -2.12 -13.80 11.25
CA PHE A 186 -1.42 -15.06 11.41
C PHE A 186 -0.85 -15.22 12.82
N ARG A 187 -0.62 -16.48 13.19
CA ARG A 187 0.04 -16.86 14.45
C ARG A 187 0.89 -18.11 14.24
N PHE A 188 1.81 -18.35 15.17
CA PHE A 188 2.59 -19.57 15.18
C PHE A 188 1.96 -20.57 16.15
N VAL A 189 1.85 -21.83 15.71
CA VAL A 189 1.32 -22.92 16.52
C VAL A 189 2.34 -24.06 16.60
N PRO A 190 2.48 -24.72 17.75
CA PRO A 190 3.29 -25.92 17.85
C PRO A 190 2.66 -27.07 17.05
N ARG A 191 3.49 -28.01 16.58
CA ARG A 191 3.05 -29.21 15.87
C ARG A 191 3.45 -30.46 16.65
N SER A 192 2.50 -31.36 16.87
CA SER A 192 2.73 -32.63 17.58
C SER A 192 3.35 -33.73 16.71
N ILE A 193 4.05 -33.39 15.62
CA ILE A 193 4.64 -34.39 14.71
C ILE A 193 6.08 -34.73 15.13
N GLN A 194 6.46 -36.00 14.98
CA GLN A 194 7.81 -36.46 15.34
C GLN A 194 8.89 -35.98 14.34
N THR A 195 8.52 -35.82 13.07
CA THR A 195 9.45 -35.47 11.98
C THR A 195 9.03 -34.19 11.28
N GLY A 196 9.97 -33.27 11.05
CA GLY A 196 9.74 -32.01 10.34
C GLY A 196 9.79 -30.78 11.25
N PRO A 197 9.28 -29.63 10.78
CA PRO A 197 9.28 -28.40 11.57
C PRO A 197 8.38 -28.55 12.80
N ARG A 198 8.86 -28.08 13.95
CA ARG A 198 8.13 -28.11 15.24
C ARG A 198 7.01 -27.09 15.32
N GLN A 199 7.01 -26.10 14.45
CA GLN A 199 6.01 -25.03 14.42
C GLN A 199 5.38 -24.91 13.04
N ALA A 200 4.16 -24.39 13.00
CA ALA A 200 3.48 -23.94 11.80
C ALA A 200 3.07 -22.48 11.93
N VAL A 201 3.07 -21.73 10.82
CA VAL A 201 2.32 -20.48 10.72
C VAL A 201 0.91 -20.80 10.25
N VAL A 202 -0.09 -20.24 10.92
CA VAL A 202 -1.51 -20.41 10.60
C VAL A 202 -2.09 -19.05 10.28
N PHE A 203 -2.58 -18.89 9.05
CA PHE A 203 -3.29 -17.70 8.60
C PHE A 203 -4.79 -17.86 8.87
N TYR A 204 -5.43 -16.81 9.37
CA TYR A 204 -6.85 -16.82 9.71
C TYR A 204 -7.50 -15.46 9.45
N ARG A 205 -8.83 -15.41 9.52
CA ARG A 205 -9.64 -14.18 9.50
C ARG A 205 -10.38 -14.03 10.81
N ASN A 206 -10.41 -12.81 11.31
CA ASN A 206 -11.19 -12.46 12.50
C ASN A 206 -12.67 -12.80 12.27
N GLY A 207 -13.28 -13.48 13.25
CA GLY A 207 -14.69 -13.87 13.19
C GLY A 207 -15.06 -14.90 12.12
N ARG A 208 -14.08 -15.59 11.50
CA ARG A 208 -14.31 -16.70 10.55
C ARG A 208 -13.73 -18.03 11.03
N GLY A 209 -13.24 -18.08 12.27
CA GLY A 209 -12.80 -19.32 12.92
C GLY A 209 -13.97 -20.24 13.29
N ARG A 210 -13.68 -21.22 14.15
CA ARG A 210 -14.67 -22.19 14.61
C ARG A 210 -15.71 -21.48 15.47
N VAL A 211 -16.92 -22.05 15.57
CA VAL A 211 -17.92 -21.56 16.51
C VAL A 211 -17.69 -22.25 17.85
N ILE A 212 -17.46 -21.46 18.89
CA ILE A 212 -17.31 -21.91 20.27
C ILE A 212 -18.43 -21.33 21.13
N GLU A 213 -18.78 -22.03 22.21
CA GLU A 213 -19.82 -21.61 23.12
C GLU A 213 -19.22 -21.10 24.44
N LEU A 214 -19.51 -19.84 24.77
CA LEU A 214 -19.18 -19.27 26.08
C LEU A 214 -20.44 -19.12 26.92
N ASN A 215 -20.44 -19.80 28.08
CA ASN A 215 -21.59 -19.94 28.95
C ASN A 215 -21.36 -19.33 30.32
N CYS A 216 -22.36 -18.59 30.80
CA CYS A 216 -22.42 -18.09 32.16
C CYS A 216 -23.68 -18.64 32.84
N GLN A 217 -23.46 -19.45 33.87
CA GLN A 217 -24.53 -20.05 34.65
C GLN A 217 -25.38 -18.98 35.36
N PRO A 218 -26.71 -19.16 35.49
CA PRO A 218 -27.56 -18.24 36.24
C PRO A 218 -27.15 -18.11 37.72
N VAL A 219 -27.38 -16.92 38.28
CA VAL A 219 -27.11 -16.63 39.69
C VAL A 219 -27.95 -17.54 40.59
N GLY A 220 -27.36 -18.05 41.68
CA GLY A 220 -28.04 -18.87 42.69
C GLY A 220 -28.01 -20.39 42.45
N GLN A 221 -27.46 -20.86 41.33
CA GLN A 221 -27.26 -22.30 41.06
C GLN A 221 -25.87 -22.78 41.53
N PRO A 222 -25.70 -24.05 41.96
CA PRO A 222 -24.38 -24.60 42.32
C PRO A 222 -23.41 -24.59 41.13
N LEU A 223 -22.19 -24.06 41.33
CA LEU A 223 -21.19 -23.92 40.27
C LEU A 223 -20.91 -25.27 39.59
N SER A 224 -21.04 -25.31 38.26
CA SER A 224 -20.76 -26.48 37.45
C SER A 224 -19.87 -26.11 36.26
N LEU A 225 -18.64 -26.64 36.23
CA LEU A 225 -17.67 -26.36 35.16
C LEU A 225 -18.12 -26.85 33.78
N SER A 226 -19.05 -27.82 33.71
CA SER A 226 -19.66 -28.25 32.45
C SER A 226 -20.73 -27.29 31.93
N ARG A 227 -21.21 -26.35 32.77
CA ARG A 227 -22.28 -25.39 32.44
C ARG A 227 -21.80 -23.94 32.40
N THR A 228 -20.59 -23.65 32.89
CA THR A 228 -20.01 -22.31 32.88
C THR A 228 -18.58 -22.34 32.37
N SER A 229 -18.30 -21.52 31.36
CA SER A 229 -16.94 -21.23 30.87
C SER A 229 -16.53 -19.79 31.14
N ILE A 230 -17.46 -18.95 31.61
CA ILE A 230 -17.21 -17.58 32.05
C ILE A 230 -17.08 -17.55 33.58
N GLY A 231 -15.89 -17.22 34.08
CA GLY A 231 -15.60 -17.04 35.51
C GLY A 231 -15.65 -15.56 35.93
N ALA A 232 -15.08 -14.67 35.13
CA ALA A 232 -15.20 -13.22 35.28
C ALA A 232 -15.32 -12.54 33.91
N LEU A 233 -15.95 -11.37 33.88
CA LEU A 233 -16.17 -10.60 32.66
C LEU A 233 -16.13 -9.10 32.97
N HIS A 234 -15.31 -8.37 32.23
CA HIS A 234 -15.27 -6.91 32.18
C HIS A 234 -15.57 -6.48 30.74
N SER A 235 -16.54 -5.59 30.54
CA SER A 235 -16.93 -5.13 29.21
C SER A 235 -16.94 -3.62 29.15
N ARG A 236 -16.36 -3.09 28.08
CA ARG A 236 -16.42 -1.67 27.70
C ARG A 236 -17.22 -1.56 26.41
N ARG A 237 -18.27 -0.74 26.44
CA ARG A 237 -19.15 -0.46 25.30
C ARG A 237 -19.09 0.99 24.91
N ASP A 238 -18.97 1.24 23.62
CA ASP A 238 -19.09 2.59 23.08
C ASP A 238 -20.55 2.80 22.63
N VAL A 239 -21.30 3.59 23.41
CA VAL A 239 -22.76 3.74 23.28
C VAL A 239 -23.17 4.57 22.06
N TYR A 240 -22.26 5.36 21.52
CA TYR A 240 -22.45 6.11 20.28
C TYR A 240 -21.49 5.56 19.24
N PRO A 241 -21.97 4.94 18.15
CA PRO A 241 -21.07 4.53 17.08
C PRO A 241 -20.44 5.80 16.51
N LEU A 242 -19.13 5.93 16.68
CA LEU A 242 -18.33 6.94 16.00
C LEU A 242 -18.40 6.63 14.50
N THR A 243 -18.84 7.60 13.69
CA THR A 243 -18.75 7.46 12.24
C THR A 243 -17.31 7.77 11.87
N HIS A 244 -16.60 6.80 11.29
CA HIS A 244 -15.29 7.03 10.70
C HIS A 244 -15.45 7.33 9.22
N ARG A 245 -14.92 8.47 8.78
CA ARG A 245 -14.90 8.90 7.40
C ARG A 245 -13.46 8.87 6.89
N TYR A 246 -13.22 8.02 5.90
CA TYR A 246 -11.92 7.81 5.28
C TYR A 246 -11.86 8.60 3.98
N ILE A 247 -10.85 9.47 3.88
CA ILE A 247 -10.58 10.33 2.72
C ILE A 247 -9.30 9.82 2.08
N GLY A 248 -9.43 9.09 0.98
CA GLY A 248 -8.28 8.67 0.18
C GLY A 248 -7.81 9.79 -0.72
N GLN A 249 -6.50 10.01 -0.75
CA GLN A 249 -5.85 11.00 -1.61
C GLN A 249 -4.71 10.34 -2.40
N GLY A 250 -4.92 10.10 -3.68
CA GLY A 250 -3.88 9.74 -4.64
C GLY A 250 -3.02 10.93 -5.04
N ASP A 251 -2.33 10.78 -6.18
CA ASP A 251 -1.48 11.84 -6.73
C ASP A 251 -2.31 12.98 -7.30
N PHE A 252 -1.64 14.09 -7.63
CA PHE A 252 -2.24 15.14 -8.44
C PHE A 252 -2.60 14.62 -9.84
N LYS A 253 -3.75 15.03 -10.35
CA LYS A 253 -4.19 14.66 -11.70
C LYS A 253 -3.27 15.32 -12.74
N VAL A 254 -2.86 14.56 -13.75
CA VAL A 254 -1.96 15.02 -14.82
C VAL A 254 -2.68 14.94 -16.16
N TYR A 255 -2.64 16.02 -16.93
CA TYR A 255 -3.32 16.11 -18.22
C TYR A 255 -2.33 16.51 -19.31
N GLU A 256 -2.28 15.74 -20.39
CA GLU A 256 -1.59 16.15 -21.62
C GLU A 256 -2.56 16.94 -22.52
N ALA A 257 -2.11 18.08 -23.04
CA ALA A 257 -2.82 18.86 -24.04
C ALA A 257 -1.85 19.65 -24.92
N THR A 258 -2.36 20.25 -26.00
CA THR A 258 -1.62 21.21 -26.81
C THR A 258 -1.96 22.63 -26.39
N PHE A 259 -0.93 23.43 -26.12
CA PHE A 259 -1.04 24.77 -25.59
C PHE A 259 -0.42 25.78 -26.56
N GLU A 260 -1.21 26.74 -27.03
CA GLU A 260 -0.67 27.88 -27.77
C GLU A 260 0.04 28.84 -26.80
N LEU A 261 1.24 29.28 -27.17
CA LEU A 261 2.10 30.10 -26.32
C LEU A 261 2.08 31.56 -26.78
N VAL A 262 2.11 32.46 -25.80
CA VAL A 262 2.23 33.91 -25.99
C VAL A 262 3.66 34.39 -25.78
N LYS A 263 3.96 35.56 -26.37
CA LYS A 263 5.26 36.23 -26.26
C LYS A 263 5.51 36.71 -24.82
N ALA A 264 6.51 36.16 -24.13
CA ALA A 264 6.80 36.46 -22.72
C ALA A 264 7.93 37.49 -22.54
N TRP A 265 7.89 38.58 -23.31
CA TRP A 265 8.84 39.70 -23.24
C TRP A 265 8.13 41.03 -23.52
N ASP A 266 8.79 42.12 -23.09
CA ASP A 266 8.34 43.50 -23.32
C ASP A 266 8.40 43.84 -24.82
N PRO A 267 7.26 44.15 -25.48
CA PRO A 267 7.23 44.59 -26.86
C PRO A 267 8.11 45.81 -27.16
N ALA A 268 8.40 46.67 -26.18
CA ALA A 268 9.22 47.87 -26.38
C ALA A 268 10.71 47.54 -26.64
N LEU A 269 11.15 46.33 -26.31
CA LEU A 269 12.51 45.84 -26.56
C LEU A 269 12.65 45.14 -27.93
N GLU A 270 11.57 45.05 -28.69
CA GLU A 270 11.58 44.51 -30.05
C GLU A 270 12.37 45.41 -31.00
N GLY A 271 13.00 44.82 -32.02
CA GLY A 271 13.85 45.56 -32.95
C GLY A 271 14.13 44.78 -34.23
N VAL A 272 14.61 45.48 -35.27
CA VAL A 272 14.83 44.93 -36.61
C VAL A 272 16.25 44.44 -36.88
N ASN A 273 17.18 44.68 -35.95
CA ASN A 273 18.56 44.21 -36.10
C ASN A 273 18.70 42.78 -35.55
N TYR A 274 18.83 41.83 -36.46
CA TYR A 274 18.97 40.40 -36.16
C TYR A 274 20.12 40.12 -35.17
N TYR A 275 21.27 40.76 -35.35
CA TYR A 275 22.47 40.51 -34.53
C TYR A 275 22.31 40.98 -33.08
N THR A 276 21.37 41.88 -32.79
CA THR A 276 21.05 42.30 -31.41
C THR A 276 20.53 41.12 -30.58
N PHE A 277 19.89 40.13 -31.19
CA PHE A 277 19.26 38.99 -30.49
C PHE A 277 20.10 37.70 -30.55
N CYS A 278 21.37 37.83 -30.91
CA CYS A 278 22.35 36.76 -30.99
C CYS A 278 23.31 36.83 -29.77
N PRO A 279 23.36 35.80 -28.89
CA PRO A 279 24.25 35.78 -27.74
C PRO A 279 25.72 35.99 -28.10
N SER A 280 26.20 35.38 -29.20
CA SER A 280 27.59 35.50 -29.63
C SER A 280 27.94 36.87 -30.24
N ALA A 281 26.97 37.61 -30.80
CA ALA A 281 27.21 38.87 -31.50
C ALA A 281 26.85 40.13 -30.68
N ASN A 282 26.08 39.99 -29.59
CA ASN A 282 25.67 41.11 -28.74
C ASN A 282 26.24 40.97 -27.31
N PRO A 283 27.23 41.79 -26.90
CA PRO A 283 27.75 41.77 -25.53
C PRO A 283 26.71 42.17 -24.47
N GLU A 284 25.66 42.89 -24.86
CA GLU A 284 24.53 43.27 -23.99
C GLU A 284 23.33 42.32 -24.14
N PHE A 285 23.52 41.11 -24.68
CA PHE A 285 22.43 40.15 -24.92
C PHE A 285 21.56 39.88 -23.68
N HIS A 286 22.14 39.92 -22.48
CA HIS A 286 21.40 39.74 -21.22
C HIS A 286 20.20 40.69 -21.04
N LYS A 287 20.21 41.87 -21.67
CA LYS A 287 19.09 42.84 -21.64
C LYS A 287 17.93 42.46 -22.55
N VAL A 288 18.20 41.68 -23.60
CA VAL A 288 17.24 41.29 -24.65
C VAL A 288 17.09 39.78 -24.79
N ARG A 289 17.62 39.01 -23.84
CA ARG A 289 17.76 37.55 -23.93
C ARG A 289 16.42 36.80 -24.08
N ASP A 290 15.34 37.40 -23.61
CA ASP A 290 14.00 36.82 -23.63
C ASP A 290 13.22 37.24 -24.90
N VAL A 291 13.64 38.32 -25.56
CA VAL A 291 12.98 38.88 -26.74
C VAL A 291 13.08 37.88 -27.89
N TYR A 292 11.92 37.50 -28.43
CA TYR A 292 11.74 36.45 -29.46
C TYR A 292 12.08 35.02 -29.05
N ARG A 293 12.59 34.80 -27.83
CA ARG A 293 13.07 33.49 -27.35
C ARG A 293 12.19 32.88 -26.28
N ARG A 294 11.56 33.70 -25.43
CA ARG A 294 10.75 33.23 -24.29
C ARG A 294 9.27 33.21 -24.64
N TRP A 295 8.66 32.03 -24.64
CA TRP A 295 7.25 31.85 -24.96
C TRP A 295 6.55 31.11 -23.83
N CYS A 296 5.44 31.65 -23.33
CA CYS A 296 4.76 31.12 -22.15
C CYS A 296 3.25 31.02 -22.37
N LEU A 297 2.59 30.18 -21.58
CA LEU A 297 1.14 29.97 -21.62
C LEU A 297 0.36 31.13 -20.98
N ASN A 298 1.00 31.91 -20.10
CA ASN A 298 0.36 32.94 -19.29
C ASN A 298 -0.75 32.36 -18.36
N GLU A 299 -0.50 31.20 -17.76
CA GLU A 299 -1.43 30.52 -16.84
C GLU A 299 -1.66 31.29 -15.53
N ALA A 300 -0.66 32.04 -15.08
CA ALA A 300 -0.71 32.86 -13.86
C ALA A 300 -1.27 34.27 -14.11
N GLY A 301 -1.25 34.75 -15.36
CA GLY A 301 -1.62 36.13 -15.70
C GLY A 301 -0.50 37.17 -15.58
N ASP A 302 0.74 36.72 -15.36
CA ASP A 302 1.92 37.60 -15.21
C ASP A 302 2.16 38.46 -16.46
N TYR A 303 1.73 37.99 -17.64
CA TYR A 303 1.90 38.68 -18.92
C TYR A 303 0.63 39.41 -19.38
N SER A 304 -0.41 39.48 -18.56
CA SER A 304 -1.69 40.10 -18.92
C SER A 304 -1.68 41.63 -18.84
N ARG A 305 -0.77 42.22 -18.08
CA ARG A 305 -0.68 43.68 -17.85
C ARG A 305 0.53 44.27 -18.57
N GLU A 306 0.63 45.60 -18.52
CA GLU A 306 1.84 46.31 -18.95
C GLU A 306 3.08 45.77 -18.21
N PRO A 307 4.24 45.67 -18.89
CA PRO A 307 4.48 46.08 -20.28
C PRO A 307 4.06 45.05 -21.34
N TYR A 308 3.71 43.82 -20.95
CA TYR A 308 3.54 42.70 -21.86
C TYR A 308 2.23 42.71 -22.67
N ASN A 309 1.11 43.02 -22.02
CA ASN A 309 -0.24 43.13 -22.61
C ASN A 309 -0.64 41.92 -23.50
N ARG A 310 -0.40 40.69 -23.04
CA ARG A 310 -0.63 39.45 -23.81
C ARG A 310 -2.02 38.82 -23.63
N GLY A 311 -3.00 39.61 -23.24
CA GLY A 311 -4.38 39.15 -23.06
C GLY A 311 -4.63 38.47 -21.73
N LEU A 312 -5.79 37.81 -21.61
CA LEU A 312 -6.21 37.15 -20.37
C LEU A 312 -5.35 35.91 -20.07
N PRO A 313 -5.28 35.47 -18.80
CA PRO A 313 -4.61 34.23 -18.45
C PRO A 313 -5.27 33.03 -19.16
N CYS A 314 -4.47 32.04 -19.55
CA CYS A 314 -4.98 30.82 -20.18
C CYS A 314 -6.00 30.11 -19.27
N ASP A 315 -7.13 29.67 -19.84
CA ASP A 315 -8.13 28.92 -19.11
C ASP A 315 -7.90 27.41 -19.21
N LEU A 316 -7.54 26.80 -18.08
CA LEU A 316 -7.31 25.37 -17.96
C LEU A 316 -8.57 24.56 -17.59
N THR A 317 -9.73 25.21 -17.42
CA THR A 317 -10.98 24.55 -16.96
C THR A 317 -11.37 23.38 -17.87
N GLY A 318 -11.29 23.55 -19.18
CA GLY A 318 -11.62 22.49 -20.14
C GLY A 318 -10.63 21.32 -20.12
N ILE A 319 -9.36 21.59 -19.86
CA ILE A 319 -8.30 20.57 -19.78
C ILE A 319 -8.40 19.79 -18.47
N PHE A 320 -8.75 20.45 -17.37
CA PHE A 320 -8.97 19.84 -16.05
C PHE A 320 -10.39 19.29 -15.87
N GLU A 321 -11.15 19.10 -16.95
CA GLU A 321 -12.47 18.47 -16.95
C GLU A 321 -13.49 19.14 -16.01
N GLY A 322 -13.41 20.48 -15.91
CA GLY A 322 -14.23 21.28 -15.00
C GLY A 322 -13.72 21.33 -13.56
N GLY A 323 -12.57 20.73 -13.28
CA GLY A 323 -11.91 20.77 -11.98
C GLY A 323 -11.50 22.19 -11.58
N SER A 324 -11.60 22.48 -10.29
CA SER A 324 -11.18 23.76 -9.74
C SER A 324 -9.66 23.88 -9.73
N TYR A 325 -9.13 25.04 -10.13
CA TYR A 325 -7.69 25.31 -10.07
C TYR A 325 -7.41 26.76 -9.70
N VAL A 326 -6.23 26.96 -9.10
CA VAL A 326 -5.70 28.28 -8.76
C VAL A 326 -4.83 28.77 -9.91
N ARG A 327 -4.99 30.04 -10.28
CA ARG A 327 -4.08 30.73 -11.21
C ARG A 327 -2.75 30.96 -10.50
N ARG A 328 -1.77 30.11 -10.81
CA ARG A 328 -0.39 30.15 -10.31
C ARG A 328 0.51 29.59 -11.37
N ARG A 329 1.81 29.93 -11.30
CA ARG A 329 2.78 29.34 -12.21
C ARG A 329 2.86 27.82 -12.03
N ARG A 330 2.97 27.11 -13.15
CA ARG A 330 3.12 25.65 -13.23
C ARG A 330 4.20 25.35 -14.24
N ARG A 331 4.74 24.14 -14.32
CA ARG A 331 5.69 23.79 -15.38
C ARG A 331 5.10 22.77 -16.34
N PHE A 332 5.61 22.74 -17.56
CA PHE A 332 5.36 21.65 -18.48
C PHE A 332 6.12 20.38 -18.07
N TRP A 333 5.41 19.27 -18.11
CA TRP A 333 5.94 17.92 -17.96
C TRP A 333 5.96 17.21 -19.31
N PRO A 334 6.79 16.16 -19.48
CA PRO A 334 6.80 15.38 -20.71
C PRO A 334 5.41 14.81 -21.03
N THR A 335 5.12 14.66 -22.32
CA THR A 335 3.91 14.03 -22.84
C THR A 335 3.73 12.62 -22.27
N LEU A 336 2.48 12.26 -22.02
CA LEU A 336 2.01 10.90 -21.74
C LEU A 336 1.99 10.05 -23.02
N SER A 337 1.86 10.68 -24.18
CA SER A 337 1.94 10.06 -25.50
C SER A 337 3.30 9.41 -25.73
N THR A 338 3.29 8.22 -26.34
CA THR A 338 4.47 7.37 -26.53
C THR A 338 4.72 7.05 -28.00
N ASP A 339 5.97 6.72 -28.35
CA ASP A 339 6.29 6.14 -29.64
C ASP A 339 5.79 4.69 -29.75
N SER A 340 5.92 4.07 -30.92
CA SER A 340 5.50 2.68 -31.14
C SER A 340 6.23 1.65 -30.25
N GLN A 341 7.33 2.03 -29.61
CA GLN A 341 8.07 1.21 -28.65
C GLN A 341 7.64 1.49 -27.19
N GLY A 342 6.66 2.37 -26.96
CA GLY A 342 6.18 2.75 -25.64
C GLY A 342 7.07 3.76 -24.90
N ARG A 343 8.03 4.40 -25.58
CA ARG A 343 8.88 5.43 -24.99
C ARG A 343 8.17 6.78 -25.04
N PRO A 344 8.25 7.61 -23.98
CA PRO A 344 7.60 8.92 -23.97
C PRO A 344 8.19 9.82 -25.07
N LEU A 345 7.32 10.55 -25.79
CA LEU A 345 7.74 11.45 -26.87
C LEU A 345 8.47 12.71 -26.37
N GLY A 346 8.45 12.98 -25.06
CA GLY A 346 9.12 14.13 -24.47
C GLY A 346 8.26 15.38 -24.57
N TYR A 347 8.73 16.40 -25.28
CA TYR A 347 7.99 17.65 -25.50
C TYR A 347 7.85 17.86 -27.00
N SER A 348 6.63 18.05 -27.50
CA SER A 348 6.41 18.33 -28.92
C SER A 348 6.19 19.83 -29.12
N LEU A 349 7.18 20.51 -29.68
CA LEU A 349 7.07 21.92 -30.02
C LEU A 349 6.77 22.08 -31.51
N GLU A 350 5.72 22.82 -31.82
CA GLU A 350 5.34 23.17 -33.17
C GLU A 350 5.39 24.70 -33.35
N VAL A 351 5.84 25.12 -34.52
CA VAL A 351 5.95 26.51 -34.94
C VAL A 351 5.03 26.76 -36.12
N SER A 352 4.42 27.94 -36.18
CA SER A 352 3.69 28.44 -37.34
C SER A 352 4.31 29.74 -37.82
N TYR A 353 4.59 29.79 -39.12
CA TYR A 353 5.12 30.96 -39.83
C TYR A 353 4.03 31.77 -40.55
N ASP A 354 2.76 31.39 -40.39
CA ASP A 354 1.61 31.92 -41.12
C ASP A 354 0.39 32.14 -40.21
N ASP A 355 0.64 32.60 -38.98
CA ASP A 355 -0.38 33.00 -38.00
C ASP A 355 -1.33 31.87 -37.58
N GLY A 356 -0.79 30.66 -37.47
CA GLY A 356 -1.50 29.47 -36.97
C GLY A 356 -2.25 28.67 -38.04
N LEU A 357 -2.14 29.05 -39.32
CA LEU A 357 -2.78 28.33 -40.42
C LEU A 357 -2.15 26.95 -40.65
N ASN A 358 -0.82 26.88 -40.63
CA ASN A 358 -0.05 25.65 -40.74
C ASN A 358 0.95 25.54 -39.59
N TRP A 359 1.19 24.31 -39.14
CA TRP A 359 2.05 23.99 -38.01
C TRP A 359 3.12 22.99 -38.45
N TRP A 360 4.37 23.29 -38.11
CA TRP A 360 5.52 22.45 -38.41
C TRP A 360 6.25 22.09 -37.12
N GLN A 361 6.78 20.88 -37.06
CA GLN A 361 7.61 20.46 -35.94
C GLN A 361 8.86 21.33 -35.83
N TYR A 362 9.16 21.82 -34.64
CA TYR A 362 10.35 22.60 -34.35
C TYR A 362 11.53 21.68 -34.02
N PHE A 363 12.56 21.68 -34.87
CA PHE A 363 13.70 20.77 -34.74
C PHE A 363 14.94 21.37 -34.05
N HIS A 364 14.92 22.66 -33.71
CA HIS A 364 16.06 23.29 -33.05
C HIS A 364 16.01 23.13 -31.51
N ALA A 365 17.12 23.44 -30.85
CA ALA A 365 17.23 23.28 -29.41
C ALA A 365 16.38 24.32 -28.65
N PHE A 366 15.57 23.85 -27.71
CA PHE A 366 14.83 24.69 -26.76
C PHE A 366 14.88 24.06 -25.36
N ASN A 367 14.69 24.91 -24.35
CA ASN A 367 14.58 24.50 -22.96
C ASN A 367 13.17 24.76 -22.45
N ASN A 368 12.62 23.87 -21.63
CA ASN A 368 11.40 24.18 -20.88
C ASN A 368 11.74 25.06 -19.67
N LEU A 369 10.87 26.02 -19.38
CA LEU A 369 10.97 26.81 -18.16
C LEU A 369 10.57 25.94 -16.96
N LEU A 370 11.35 26.03 -15.89
CA LEU A 370 11.16 25.19 -14.70
C LEU A 370 10.14 25.79 -13.72
N ASP A 371 9.91 27.10 -13.82
CA ASP A 371 9.09 27.89 -12.92
C ASP A 371 7.74 28.30 -13.51
N GLU A 372 7.51 28.16 -14.81
CA GLU A 372 6.27 28.49 -15.50
C GLU A 372 6.04 27.63 -16.76
N CYS A 373 4.82 27.64 -17.30
CA CYS A 373 4.46 26.85 -18.48
C CYS A 373 4.97 27.59 -19.70
N GLY A 374 6.24 27.38 -20.04
CA GLY A 374 6.85 28.03 -21.19
C GLY A 374 8.12 27.34 -21.67
N ILE A 375 8.65 27.89 -22.75
CA ILE A 375 9.87 27.46 -23.41
C ILE A 375 10.81 28.63 -23.62
N TRP A 376 12.08 28.32 -23.81
CA TRP A 376 13.12 29.25 -24.20
C TRP A 376 13.94 28.68 -25.35
N LEU A 377 13.96 29.38 -26.49
CA LEU A 377 14.71 28.98 -27.68
C LEU A 377 16.21 29.18 -27.46
N SER A 378 16.97 28.09 -27.53
CA SER A 378 18.36 28.05 -27.03
C SER A 378 19.45 28.15 -28.09
N SER A 379 19.09 28.11 -29.36
CA SER A 379 20.02 28.30 -30.47
C SER A 379 20.74 29.65 -30.37
N ASP A 380 22.04 29.72 -30.69
CA ASP A 380 22.77 30.99 -30.72
C ASP A 380 22.08 31.99 -31.66
N GLN A 381 21.70 31.54 -32.85
CA GLN A 381 20.99 32.33 -33.84
C GLN A 381 19.56 31.83 -34.02
N LEU A 382 18.59 32.75 -34.12
CA LEU A 382 17.22 32.41 -34.50
C LEU A 382 17.21 32.05 -35.99
N ASP A 383 16.55 30.97 -36.37
CA ASP A 383 16.47 30.60 -37.78
C ASP A 383 15.89 31.74 -38.64
N VAL A 384 16.32 31.83 -39.91
CA VAL A 384 15.91 32.92 -40.82
C VAL A 384 14.40 32.94 -41.01
N ASP A 385 13.75 31.79 -41.09
CA ASP A 385 12.30 31.72 -41.27
C ASP A 385 11.55 32.20 -40.02
N ILE A 386 12.07 31.84 -38.83
CA ILE A 386 11.58 32.37 -37.55
C ILE A 386 11.72 33.89 -37.53
N TRP A 387 12.89 34.40 -37.89
CA TRP A 387 13.16 35.83 -37.90
C TRP A 387 12.23 36.60 -38.85
N VAL A 388 12.05 36.11 -40.07
CA VAL A 388 11.14 36.71 -41.05
C VAL A 388 9.69 36.67 -40.54
N ALA A 389 9.25 35.58 -39.93
CA ALA A 389 7.90 35.46 -39.36
C ALA A 389 7.70 36.36 -38.13
N VAL A 390 8.73 36.53 -37.29
CA VAL A 390 8.73 37.51 -36.18
C VAL A 390 8.48 38.91 -36.73
N LEU A 391 9.26 39.35 -37.71
CA LEU A 391 9.16 40.70 -38.28
C LEU A 391 7.80 40.96 -38.95
N LYS A 392 7.18 39.91 -39.50
CA LYS A 392 5.83 39.95 -40.05
C LYS A 392 4.71 39.89 -38.99
N GLY A 393 5.04 39.57 -37.74
CA GLY A 393 4.07 39.44 -36.64
C GLY A 393 3.23 38.14 -36.66
N VAL A 394 3.54 37.22 -37.57
CA VAL A 394 2.77 35.99 -37.85
C VAL A 394 3.33 34.75 -37.13
N LEU A 395 4.47 34.87 -36.45
CA LEU A 395 5.05 33.75 -35.73
C LEU A 395 4.17 33.32 -34.54
N ARG A 396 3.87 32.02 -34.45
CA ARG A 396 3.21 31.39 -33.32
C ARG A 396 3.96 30.12 -32.91
N PHE A 397 3.88 29.78 -31.63
CA PHE A 397 4.34 28.50 -31.09
C PHE A 397 3.21 27.83 -30.34
N ARG A 398 3.14 26.51 -30.44
CA ARG A 398 2.33 25.68 -29.56
C ARG A 398 3.13 24.49 -29.10
N VAL A 399 2.87 24.03 -27.89
CA VAL A 399 3.58 22.91 -27.29
C VAL A 399 2.58 21.86 -26.82
N THR A 400 2.81 20.61 -27.18
CA THR A 400 2.13 19.47 -26.56
C THR A 400 2.97 18.96 -25.41
N ALA A 401 2.38 19.02 -24.22
CA ALA A 401 3.03 18.67 -22.96
C ALA A 401 1.97 18.29 -21.91
N ALA A 402 2.42 17.75 -20.79
CA ALA A 402 1.58 17.49 -19.64
C ALA A 402 1.61 18.64 -18.62
N VAL A 403 0.47 18.90 -17.97
CA VAL A 403 0.32 19.88 -16.88
C VAL A 403 -0.34 19.19 -15.68
N VAL A 404 0.16 19.51 -14.49
CA VAL A 404 -0.36 18.98 -13.22
C VAL A 404 -1.47 19.89 -12.70
N SER A 405 -2.63 19.31 -12.41
CA SER A 405 -3.77 19.98 -11.79
C SER A 405 -3.53 20.26 -10.30
N ASP A 406 -4.33 21.14 -9.71
CA ASP A 406 -4.37 21.31 -8.25
C ASP A 406 -5.23 20.25 -7.56
N GLU A 407 -6.06 19.55 -8.32
CA GLU A 407 -6.88 18.46 -7.80
C GLU A 407 -6.05 17.17 -7.69
N ARG A 408 -6.21 16.52 -6.54
CA ARG A 408 -5.78 15.14 -6.36
C ARG A 408 -6.85 14.19 -6.84
N LEU A 409 -6.43 12.98 -7.18
CA LEU A 409 -7.36 11.85 -7.21
C LEU A 409 -7.87 11.61 -5.79
N THR A 410 -9.16 11.82 -5.53
CA THR A 410 -9.72 11.68 -4.18
C THR A 410 -10.98 10.84 -4.15
N CYS A 411 -11.19 10.10 -3.07
CA CYS A 411 -12.49 9.50 -2.77
C CYS A 411 -12.78 9.57 -1.28
N THR A 412 -14.05 9.53 -0.92
CA THR A 412 -14.49 9.55 0.47
C THR A 412 -15.42 8.38 0.73
N VAL A 413 -15.15 7.61 1.78
CA VAL A 413 -15.99 6.51 2.25
C VAL A 413 -16.23 6.69 3.74
N ALA A 414 -17.46 6.50 4.21
CA ALA A 414 -17.77 6.51 5.63
C ALA A 414 -18.38 5.16 6.04
N ASN A 415 -18.02 4.68 7.24
CA ASN A 415 -18.58 3.43 7.79
C ASN A 415 -19.91 3.65 8.55
N GLY A 416 -20.46 4.87 8.49
CA GLY A 416 -21.69 5.27 9.17
C GLY A 416 -22.31 6.53 8.56
N PRO A 417 -23.45 7.01 9.08
CA PRO A 417 -24.12 8.20 8.56
C PRO A 417 -23.27 9.45 8.77
N VAL A 418 -23.03 10.19 7.67
CA VAL A 418 -22.39 11.51 7.69
C VAL A 418 -23.48 12.59 7.74
N GLY A 419 -23.29 13.63 8.55
CA GLY A 419 -24.26 14.72 8.71
C GLY A 419 -25.38 14.44 9.72
N SER A 420 -25.21 13.46 10.60
CA SER A 420 -26.10 13.19 11.74
C SER A 420 -25.59 13.86 13.03
N THR A 421 -26.26 13.65 14.16
CA THR A 421 -25.74 14.04 15.48
C THR A 421 -24.58 13.17 15.97
N ALA A 422 -24.28 12.06 15.29
CA ALA A 422 -23.16 11.22 15.64
C ALA A 422 -21.82 11.92 15.30
N PRO A 423 -20.84 11.92 16.21
CA PRO A 423 -19.52 12.46 15.94
C PRO A 423 -18.85 11.73 14.76
N VAL A 424 -18.22 12.49 13.87
CA VAL A 424 -17.46 11.97 12.71
C VAL A 424 -15.97 12.16 12.97
N ILE A 425 -15.20 11.09 12.83
CA ILE A 425 -13.73 11.11 12.86
C ILE A 425 -13.21 10.95 11.43
N ASP A 426 -12.45 11.95 10.97
CA ASP A 426 -11.83 11.93 9.65
C ASP A 426 -10.46 11.24 9.68
N HIS A 427 -10.26 10.31 8.76
CA HIS A 427 -9.01 9.62 8.52
C HIS A 427 -8.53 9.93 7.11
N VAL A 428 -7.39 10.61 6.97
CA VAL A 428 -6.84 10.97 5.67
C VAL A 428 -5.75 9.96 5.27
N LEU A 429 -5.99 9.24 4.18
CA LEU A 429 -5.07 8.25 3.63
C LEU A 429 -4.34 8.84 2.41
N THR A 430 -3.09 9.27 2.59
CA THR A 430 -2.29 9.91 1.52
C THR A 430 -1.45 8.87 0.78
N LEU A 431 -1.79 8.59 -0.47
CA LEU A 431 -1.30 7.46 -1.28
C LEU A 431 -0.84 7.88 -2.70
N PRO A 432 -0.05 8.97 -2.86
CA PRO A 432 0.27 9.53 -4.18
C PRO A 432 1.15 8.62 -5.05
N ARG A 433 1.97 7.77 -4.44
CA ARG A 433 2.80 6.83 -5.21
C ARG A 433 2.01 5.65 -5.79
N ARG A 434 0.80 5.40 -5.27
CA ARG A 434 0.03 4.18 -5.52
C ARG A 434 -1.17 4.39 -6.43
N PHE A 435 -1.83 5.53 -6.33
CA PHE A 435 -3.00 5.84 -7.13
C PHE A 435 -2.77 7.12 -7.91
N GLN A 436 -2.79 7.00 -9.23
CA GLN A 436 -2.48 8.08 -10.16
C GLN A 436 -3.65 8.33 -11.09
N TYR A 437 -3.73 9.57 -11.57
CA TYR A 437 -4.66 9.95 -12.63
C TYR A 437 -3.86 10.70 -13.70
N ARG A 438 -3.78 10.12 -14.89
CA ARG A 438 -3.04 10.64 -16.05
C ARG A 438 -3.87 10.43 -17.30
N LYS A 439 -4.15 11.50 -18.02
CA LYS A 439 -5.03 11.46 -19.18
C LYS A 439 -4.51 12.32 -20.33
N VAL A 440 -4.62 11.83 -21.55
CA VAL A 440 -4.44 12.62 -22.76
C VAL A 440 -5.77 13.32 -23.06
N SER A 441 -5.76 14.65 -22.95
CA SER A 441 -6.95 15.45 -23.24
C SER A 441 -7.30 15.35 -24.72
N PRO A 442 -8.60 15.44 -25.08
CA PRO A 442 -9.02 15.65 -26.48
C PRO A 442 -8.42 16.90 -27.14
N HIS A 443 -7.84 17.81 -26.34
CA HIS A 443 -7.15 19.02 -26.81
C HIS A 443 -5.67 18.77 -27.17
N SER A 444 -5.16 17.54 -27.01
CA SER A 444 -3.83 17.17 -27.51
C SER A 444 -3.90 16.87 -29.00
N VAL A 445 -3.00 17.44 -29.79
CA VAL A 445 -2.86 17.11 -31.23
C VAL A 445 -2.38 15.67 -31.45
N LEU A 446 -1.84 15.03 -30.41
CA LEU A 446 -1.42 13.63 -30.41
C LEU A 446 -2.56 12.68 -30.01
N ALA A 447 -3.71 13.22 -29.60
CA ALA A 447 -4.86 12.40 -29.24
C ALA A 447 -5.44 11.69 -30.49
N GLY A 448 -5.40 10.36 -30.49
CA GLY A 448 -6.01 9.54 -31.53
C GLY A 448 -5.28 9.54 -32.88
N THR A 449 -4.06 10.08 -32.96
CA THR A 449 -3.26 10.01 -34.19
C THR A 449 -2.73 8.60 -34.43
N GLU A 450 -2.92 8.07 -35.64
CA GLU A 450 -2.36 6.78 -36.04
C GLU A 450 -0.82 6.84 -36.11
N GLY A 451 -0.13 5.81 -35.61
CA GLY A 451 1.33 5.69 -35.66
C GLY A 451 2.07 5.90 -34.34
N PHE A 452 1.39 6.40 -33.30
CA PHE A 452 1.92 6.44 -31.93
C PHE A 452 1.63 5.15 -31.14
N GLY A 453 2.41 4.91 -30.09
CA GLY A 453 2.16 3.82 -29.16
C GLY A 453 0.98 4.11 -28.24
N LYS A 454 0.67 3.15 -27.37
CA LYS A 454 -0.37 3.33 -26.35
C LYS A 454 0.06 4.44 -25.38
N PRO A 455 -0.72 5.52 -25.21
CA PRO A 455 -0.41 6.55 -24.24
C PRO A 455 -0.29 5.99 -22.82
N ASN A 456 0.56 6.59 -22.01
CA ASN A 456 0.74 6.22 -20.59
C ASN A 456 -0.38 6.80 -19.71
N GLU A 457 -1.62 6.52 -20.10
CA GLU A 457 -2.82 6.89 -19.33
C GLU A 457 -3.06 5.93 -18.18
N VAL A 458 -3.50 6.48 -17.06
CA VAL A 458 -3.83 5.74 -15.84
C VAL A 458 -5.04 6.43 -15.21
N ASP A 459 -6.09 5.67 -14.91
CA ASP A 459 -7.21 6.16 -14.11
C ASP A 459 -7.46 5.18 -12.96
N ASP A 460 -6.94 5.54 -11.80
CA ASP A 460 -7.08 4.73 -10.59
C ASP A 460 -8.30 5.09 -9.74
N THR A 461 -9.26 5.85 -10.25
CA THR A 461 -10.43 6.31 -9.45
C THR A 461 -11.17 5.14 -8.78
N ALA A 462 -11.51 4.11 -9.55
CA ALA A 462 -12.19 2.94 -9.03
C ALA A 462 -11.30 2.14 -8.06
N ALA A 463 -10.00 2.05 -8.33
CA ALA A 463 -9.06 1.32 -7.50
C ALA A 463 -8.81 2.01 -6.15
N LEU A 464 -8.71 3.35 -6.13
CA LEU A 464 -8.62 4.14 -4.91
C LEU A 464 -9.90 3.98 -4.08
N TYR A 465 -11.07 4.09 -4.71
CA TYR A 465 -12.35 3.91 -4.03
C TYR A 465 -12.45 2.53 -3.37
N GLU A 466 -12.16 1.47 -4.12
CA GLU A 466 -12.17 0.11 -3.59
C GLU A 466 -11.14 -0.10 -2.47
N PHE A 467 -9.96 0.51 -2.56
CA PHE A 467 -8.98 0.45 -1.49
C PHE A 467 -9.48 1.13 -0.21
N VAL A 468 -9.97 2.36 -0.32
CA VAL A 468 -10.46 3.13 0.84
C VAL A 468 -11.69 2.46 1.44
N ARG A 469 -12.58 1.92 0.60
CA ARG A 469 -13.73 1.12 1.05
C ARG A 469 -13.30 -0.08 1.86
N ARG A 470 -12.33 -0.87 1.37
CA ARG A 470 -11.81 -2.02 2.12
C ARG A 470 -11.14 -1.60 3.41
N HIS A 471 -10.38 -0.52 3.40
CA HIS A 471 -9.76 0.00 4.62
C HIS A 471 -10.83 0.43 5.64
N ALA A 472 -11.89 1.09 5.18
CA ALA A 472 -13.04 1.45 6.02
C ALA A 472 -13.77 0.21 6.57
N SER A 473 -13.90 -0.85 5.77
CA SER A 473 -14.48 -2.14 6.18
C SER A 473 -13.56 -3.00 7.03
N ALA A 474 -12.24 -2.78 7.02
CA ALA A 474 -11.32 -3.44 7.95
C ALA A 474 -11.38 -2.75 9.33
N SER A 475 -11.60 -1.44 9.31
CA SER A 475 -11.73 -0.58 10.48
C SER A 475 -13.21 -0.36 10.87
N GLU A 476 -14.05 -1.40 10.79
CA GLU A 476 -15.44 -1.25 11.26
C GLU A 476 -15.45 -0.95 12.75
N ALA A 477 -16.45 -0.17 13.18
CA ALA A 477 -16.54 0.26 14.57
C ALA A 477 -16.68 -0.96 15.49
N ILE A 478 -15.65 -1.19 16.29
CA ILE A 478 -15.72 -2.09 17.45
C ILE A 478 -16.82 -1.53 18.36
N ILE A 479 -17.84 -2.34 18.63
CA ILE A 479 -18.98 -1.97 19.46
C ILE A 479 -18.64 -2.14 20.94
N GLU A 480 -17.96 -3.24 21.23
CA GLU A 480 -17.71 -3.70 22.59
C GLU A 480 -16.43 -4.52 22.62
N ILE A 481 -15.55 -4.16 23.56
CA ILE A 481 -14.36 -4.95 23.92
C ILE A 481 -14.66 -5.59 25.27
N THR A 482 -14.48 -6.89 25.37
CA THR A 482 -14.75 -7.66 26.59
C THR A 482 -13.54 -8.48 27.00
N ASP A 483 -13.06 -8.24 28.21
CA ASP A 483 -12.06 -9.08 28.86
C ASP A 483 -12.78 -10.16 29.67
N LEU A 484 -12.51 -11.42 29.35
CA LEU A 484 -13.15 -12.57 29.95
C LEU A 484 -12.09 -13.46 30.59
N GLN A 485 -12.36 -13.94 31.81
CA GLN A 485 -11.55 -14.95 32.47
C GLN A 485 -12.35 -16.24 32.62
N THR A 486 -11.78 -17.38 32.24
CA THR A 486 -12.37 -18.70 32.42
C THR A 486 -12.20 -19.20 33.87
N PRO A 487 -13.08 -20.09 34.37
CA PRO A 487 -12.96 -20.63 35.73
C PRO A 487 -11.81 -21.66 35.87
N ALA A 488 -11.28 -22.16 34.76
CA ALA A 488 -10.19 -23.12 34.71
C ALA A 488 -9.37 -22.91 33.43
N LEU A 489 -8.14 -23.42 33.41
CA LEU A 489 -7.24 -23.37 32.25
C LEU A 489 -7.89 -24.09 31.06
N ALA A 490 -8.18 -23.35 30.00
CA ALA A 490 -8.81 -23.83 28.78
C ALA A 490 -7.86 -23.63 27.58
N LEU A 491 -7.44 -24.73 26.98
CA LEU A 491 -6.39 -24.74 25.96
C LEU A 491 -6.93 -24.75 24.52
N HIS A 492 -8.23 -24.93 24.36
CA HIS A 492 -8.87 -25.12 23.06
C HIS A 492 -9.32 -23.82 22.39
N PHE A 493 -9.24 -22.68 23.11
CA PHE A 493 -9.64 -21.37 22.59
C PHE A 493 -8.55 -20.78 21.71
N GLU A 494 -8.96 -20.24 20.56
CA GLU A 494 -8.04 -19.70 19.57
C GLU A 494 -8.47 -18.31 19.10
N PRO A 495 -7.52 -17.39 18.83
CA PRO A 495 -7.82 -16.16 18.12
C PRO A 495 -8.56 -16.43 16.80
N GLY A 496 -9.58 -15.61 16.53
CA GLY A 496 -10.48 -15.75 15.39
C GLY A 496 -11.70 -16.65 15.59
N ASP A 497 -11.75 -17.47 16.66
CA ASP A 497 -12.92 -18.28 17.00
C ASP A 497 -14.16 -17.39 17.26
N ARG A 498 -15.29 -17.76 16.68
CA ARG A 498 -16.58 -17.08 16.82
C ARG A 498 -17.25 -17.51 18.12
N VAL A 499 -17.75 -16.55 18.88
CA VAL A 499 -18.38 -16.80 20.18
C VAL A 499 -19.90 -16.79 20.07
N THR A 500 -20.53 -17.85 20.56
CA THR A 500 -21.97 -17.94 20.81
C THR A 500 -22.25 -18.23 22.29
N SER A 501 -23.53 -18.22 22.67
CA SER A 501 -23.97 -18.62 24.00
C SER A 501 -25.09 -19.64 23.90
N GLY A 502 -25.06 -20.64 24.78
CA GLY A 502 -26.07 -21.68 24.84
C GLY A 502 -27.45 -21.15 25.21
N PRO A 503 -28.52 -21.92 24.94
CA PRO A 503 -29.90 -21.53 25.26
C PRO A 503 -30.12 -21.29 26.76
N ASP A 504 -29.47 -22.10 27.60
CA ASP A 504 -29.61 -22.03 29.07
C ASP A 504 -28.61 -21.07 29.74
N SER A 505 -27.71 -20.48 28.97
CA SER A 505 -26.72 -19.51 29.45
C SER A 505 -27.33 -18.11 29.57
N ARG A 506 -26.72 -17.24 30.36
CA ARG A 506 -27.00 -15.80 30.31
C ARG A 506 -26.39 -15.18 29.04
N ASP A 507 -27.16 -14.38 28.31
CA ASP A 507 -26.68 -13.66 27.11
C ASP A 507 -25.85 -12.42 27.46
N LEU A 508 -24.70 -12.61 28.12
CA LEU A 508 -23.86 -11.50 28.58
C LEU A 508 -23.22 -10.71 27.42
N LEU A 509 -22.89 -11.41 26.34
CA LEU A 509 -22.24 -10.86 25.14
C LEU A 509 -23.25 -10.34 24.10
N SER A 510 -24.55 -10.39 24.42
CA SER A 510 -25.66 -10.01 23.52
C SER A 510 -25.69 -10.78 22.19
N CYS A 511 -25.06 -11.95 22.11
CA CYS A 511 -25.01 -12.78 20.92
C CYS A 511 -26.41 -13.22 20.45
N ARG A 512 -27.38 -13.38 21.37
CA ARG A 512 -28.76 -13.75 21.03
C ARG A 512 -29.65 -12.53 20.76
N ARG A 513 -29.45 -11.42 21.47
CA ARG A 513 -30.25 -10.19 21.31
C ARG A 513 -29.90 -9.39 20.06
N ASP A 514 -28.66 -9.44 19.59
CA ASP A 514 -28.19 -8.73 18.40
C ASP A 514 -27.51 -9.68 17.41
N ASN A 515 -28.33 -10.42 16.67
CA ASN A 515 -27.88 -11.37 15.66
C ASN A 515 -27.20 -10.72 14.44
N ARG A 516 -27.16 -9.38 14.37
CA ARG A 516 -26.44 -8.63 13.33
C ARG A 516 -24.99 -8.36 13.73
N SER A 517 -24.63 -8.56 14.99
CA SER A 517 -23.26 -8.43 15.48
C SER A 517 -22.55 -9.78 15.53
N LEU A 518 -21.24 -9.75 15.33
CA LEU A 518 -20.36 -10.91 15.39
C LEU A 518 -19.39 -10.69 16.55
N VAL A 519 -19.26 -11.70 17.42
CA VAL A 519 -18.31 -11.71 18.53
C VAL A 519 -17.25 -12.77 18.24
N TRP A 520 -15.98 -12.43 18.42
CA TRP A 520 -14.88 -13.39 18.29
C TRP A 520 -13.80 -13.14 19.33
N ILE A 521 -12.95 -14.14 19.52
CA ILE A 521 -11.73 -14.04 20.32
C ILE A 521 -10.68 -13.29 19.51
N ASP A 522 -10.28 -12.12 20.01
CA ASP A 522 -9.16 -11.34 19.46
C ASP A 522 -7.81 -11.89 19.94
N HIS A 523 -7.68 -12.10 21.25
CA HIS A 523 -6.46 -12.66 21.84
C HIS A 523 -6.77 -13.64 22.98
N VAL A 524 -5.81 -14.54 23.23
CA VAL A 524 -5.87 -15.56 24.28
C VAL A 524 -4.60 -15.47 25.12
N ARG A 525 -4.74 -15.40 26.44
CA ARG A 525 -3.63 -15.48 27.39
C ARG A 525 -3.89 -16.57 28.41
N MET A 526 -3.00 -17.54 28.48
CA MET A 526 -3.08 -18.63 29.47
C MET A 526 -2.28 -18.25 30.71
N ASP A 527 -2.92 -18.25 31.87
CA ASP A 527 -2.26 -18.06 33.16
C ASP A 527 -2.18 -19.40 33.89
N PHE A 528 -1.03 -20.06 33.74
CA PHE A 528 -0.75 -21.34 34.39
C PHE A 528 -0.60 -21.22 35.90
N LYS A 529 -0.26 -20.04 36.44
CA LYS A 529 -0.14 -19.82 37.88
C LYS A 529 -1.53 -19.74 38.52
N SER A 530 -2.42 -18.97 37.90
CA SER A 530 -3.80 -18.80 38.35
C SER A 530 -4.75 -19.91 37.85
N GLN A 531 -4.25 -20.83 37.02
CA GLN A 531 -5.01 -21.93 36.39
C GLN A 531 -6.25 -21.42 35.65
N CYS A 532 -6.11 -20.35 34.89
CA CYS A 532 -7.20 -19.75 34.12
C CYS A 532 -6.74 -19.31 32.72
N THR A 533 -7.70 -18.98 31.88
CA THR A 533 -7.47 -18.44 30.54
C THR A 533 -8.20 -17.10 30.43
N HIS A 534 -7.48 -16.09 29.98
CA HIS A 534 -8.02 -14.79 29.65
C HIS A 534 -8.28 -14.71 28.15
N LEU A 535 -9.47 -14.25 27.78
CA LEU A 535 -9.89 -14.02 26.40
C LEU A 535 -10.21 -12.55 26.25
N GLY A 536 -9.58 -11.88 25.28
CA GLY A 536 -10.05 -10.60 24.78
C GLY A 536 -11.05 -10.86 23.66
N LEU A 537 -12.27 -10.40 23.84
CA LEU A 537 -13.33 -10.53 22.83
C LEU A 537 -13.60 -9.19 22.18
N ILE A 538 -13.76 -9.21 20.86
CA ILE A 538 -14.24 -8.07 20.09
C ILE A 538 -15.63 -8.39 19.58
N ARG A 539 -16.56 -7.45 19.75
CA ARG A 539 -17.86 -7.46 19.11
C ARG A 539 -17.93 -6.35 18.08
N GLN A 540 -18.29 -6.71 16.86
CA GLN A 540 -18.39 -5.80 15.73
C GLN A 540 -19.66 -6.08 14.95
N ARG A 541 -20.20 -5.06 14.27
CA ARG A 541 -21.31 -5.26 13.33
C ARG A 541 -20.73 -5.28 11.92
N PRO A 542 -20.66 -6.47 11.27
CA PRO A 542 -20.24 -6.55 9.88
C PRO A 542 -21.12 -5.65 9.02
N TRP A 543 -20.49 -4.91 8.12
CA TRP A 543 -21.18 -4.17 7.09
C TRP A 543 -21.97 -5.18 6.23
N SER A 544 -23.30 -5.04 6.20
CA SER A 544 -24.12 -5.81 5.27
C SER A 544 -23.96 -5.21 3.87
N GLU A 545 -23.46 -6.02 2.92
CA GLU A 545 -23.39 -5.66 1.50
C GLU A 545 -24.75 -5.24 0.91
#